data_AF-A0A517TJ07-F1
#
_entry.id   AF-A0A517TJ07-F1
#
_cell.length_a   1.000
_cell.length_b   1.000
_cell.length_c   1.000
_cell.angle_alpha   90.00
_cell.angle_beta   90.00
_cell.angle_gamma   90.00
#
_symmetry.space_group_name_H-M   'P 1'
#
loop_
_entity.id
_entity.type
_entity.pdbx_description
1 polymer ?
#
loop_
_entity_poly.entity_id
_entity_poly.type
_entity_poly.pdbx_seq_one_letter_code
_entity_poly.pdbx_strand_id
1 'polypeptide(L)'
;MLKSLGPNSAPSSVAETFGDLVFCALIVLVLFVLALAIEVSQRVRAAEDPVDVVEPSEVALLSPEDIADLSSQLQLKQAAIEELRDKVRSQSLQVSNQLAALAGEQRFTGAREPASLCMAVDYRKGLYYFVPSRDLEHADTRLSGETSIEYAVRKRLELTSLAEKSLRGRGYKIDEAISLYRSFSQYEEVVPTEVNYRVEQSQIGVTYSTWLSDKISYGTDSRVRDSEAEVVSAILEVYETPGPHEESMYPIVAVHIHEDEHVSVGGVRLSARNLRDILISISGRGAMLDLSGLEGSAPGWLVEGALTPAGYIGKVPKAPE
;
A
#
# COMPACT_ATOMS: atom_id res chain seq x y z
N MET A 1 -44.26 44.38 -10.45
CA MET A 1 -43.45 44.48 -11.69
C MET A 1 -42.04 44.90 -11.31
N LEU A 2 -41.07 43.99 -11.36
CA LEU A 2 -39.64 44.30 -11.53
C LEU A 2 -38.95 43.02 -12.03
N LYS A 3 -38.25 43.17 -13.15
CA LYS A 3 -37.68 42.13 -14.02
C LYS A 3 -36.43 41.49 -13.39
N SER A 4 -36.26 40.19 -13.65
CA SER A 4 -35.01 39.45 -13.41
C SER A 4 -33.92 39.88 -14.40
N LEU A 5 -32.70 40.08 -13.91
CA LEU A 5 -31.48 40.14 -14.71
C LEU A 5 -30.70 38.85 -14.44
N GLY A 6 -30.55 38.02 -15.47
CA GLY A 6 -29.67 36.86 -15.44
C GLY A 6 -28.21 37.26 -15.72
N PRO A 7 -27.22 36.47 -15.28
CA PRO A 7 -25.85 36.63 -15.75
C PRO A 7 -25.63 35.85 -17.05
N ASN A 8 -25.19 36.56 -18.08
CA ASN A 8 -24.61 35.99 -19.30
C ASN A 8 -23.30 35.27 -18.96
N SER A 9 -23.27 33.97 -19.24
CA SER A 9 -22.07 33.15 -19.31
C SER A 9 -21.47 33.20 -20.72
N ALA A 10 -20.18 33.55 -20.85
CA ALA A 10 -19.32 33.09 -21.94
C ALA A 10 -17.84 33.23 -21.55
N PRO A 11 -17.16 32.10 -21.27
CA PRO A 11 -15.96 31.77 -22.03
C PRO A 11 -15.91 30.26 -22.33
N SER A 12 -16.63 29.80 -23.37
CA SER A 12 -16.67 28.37 -23.73
C SER A 12 -15.83 27.99 -24.96
N SER A 13 -15.34 28.96 -25.76
CA SER A 13 -14.71 28.64 -27.06
C SER A 13 -13.24 28.22 -27.01
N VAL A 14 -12.51 28.57 -25.94
CA VAL A 14 -11.06 28.27 -25.82
C VAL A 14 -10.82 26.86 -25.26
N ALA A 15 -11.72 26.38 -24.41
CA ALA A 15 -11.62 25.03 -23.85
C ALA A 15 -11.99 23.94 -24.88
N GLU A 16 -12.97 24.20 -25.76
CA GLU A 16 -13.33 23.29 -26.86
C GLU A 16 -12.19 23.15 -27.88
N THR A 17 -11.53 24.25 -28.26
CA THR A 17 -10.44 24.22 -29.24
C THR A 17 -9.15 23.56 -28.72
N PHE A 18 -8.88 23.61 -27.41
CA PHE A 18 -7.75 22.89 -26.83
C PHE A 18 -8.00 21.38 -26.74
N GLY A 19 -9.23 20.98 -26.38
CA GLY A 19 -9.63 19.57 -26.30
C GLY A 19 -9.51 18.86 -27.65
N ASP A 20 -9.96 19.50 -28.73
CA ASP A 20 -9.86 18.95 -30.08
C ASP A 20 -8.41 18.76 -30.54
N LEU A 21 -7.50 19.66 -30.14
CA LEU A 21 -6.09 19.58 -30.52
C LEU A 21 -5.37 18.44 -29.78
N VAL A 22 -5.66 18.25 -28.49
CA VAL A 22 -5.13 17.12 -27.70
C VAL A 22 -5.69 15.79 -28.22
N PHE A 23 -6.98 15.74 -28.56
CA PHE A 23 -7.60 14.55 -29.14
C PHE A 23 -7.01 14.20 -30.51
N CYS A 24 -6.79 15.20 -31.37
CA CYS A 24 -6.14 15.02 -32.66
C CYS A 24 -4.70 14.51 -32.50
N ALA A 25 -3.92 15.07 -31.57
CA ALA A 25 -2.56 14.61 -31.28
C ALA A 25 -2.53 13.16 -30.76
N LEU A 26 -3.49 12.77 -29.91
CA LEU A 26 -3.63 11.40 -29.40
C LEU A 26 -3.95 10.40 -30.51
N ILE A 27 -4.86 10.74 -31.43
CA ILE A 27 -5.18 9.87 -32.57
C ILE A 27 -3.94 9.66 -33.46
N VAL A 28 -3.20 10.73 -33.76
CA VAL A 28 -1.97 10.64 -34.56
C VAL A 28 -0.93 9.75 -33.86
N LEU A 29 -0.77 9.89 -32.55
CA LEU A 29 0.16 9.07 -31.76
C LEU A 29 -0.23 7.58 -31.80
N VAL A 30 -1.53 7.26 -31.64
CA VAL A 30 -2.02 5.88 -31.71
C VAL A 30 -1.80 5.27 -33.09
N LEU A 31 -2.06 6.03 -34.16
CA LEU A 31 -1.79 5.59 -35.53
C LEU A 31 -0.30 5.36 -35.77
N PHE A 32 0.57 6.18 -35.19
CA PHE A 32 2.02 6.02 -35.30
C PHE A 32 2.51 4.76 -34.56
N VAL A 33 1.98 4.49 -33.36
CA VAL A 33 2.29 3.27 -32.61
C VAL A 33 1.79 2.03 -33.33
N LEU A 34 0.59 2.07 -33.94
CA LEU A 34 0.07 0.98 -34.77
C LEU A 34 0.95 0.73 -36.01
N ALA A 35 1.39 1.78 -36.68
CA ALA A 35 2.30 1.67 -37.83
C ALA A 35 3.65 1.03 -37.42
N LEU A 36 4.23 1.46 -36.29
CA LEU A 36 5.45 0.86 -35.73
C LEU A 36 5.24 -0.60 -35.34
N ALA A 37 4.10 -0.95 -34.73
CA ALA A 37 3.78 -2.33 -34.37
C ALA A 37 3.62 -3.24 -35.60
N ILE A 38 3.01 -2.73 -36.67
CA ILE A 38 2.90 -3.45 -37.95
C ILE A 38 4.29 -3.60 -38.58
N GLU A 39 5.12 -2.56 -38.58
CA GLU A 39 6.48 -2.63 -39.13
C GLU A 39 7.35 -3.63 -38.38
N VAL A 40 7.30 -3.63 -37.04
CA VAL A 40 7.99 -4.62 -36.20
C VAL A 40 7.43 -6.02 -36.46
N SER A 41 6.11 -6.19 -36.55
CA SER A 41 5.49 -7.48 -36.84
C SER A 41 5.86 -8.02 -38.23
N GLN A 42 5.99 -7.15 -39.24
CA GLN A 42 6.42 -7.52 -40.59
C GLN A 42 7.91 -7.87 -40.62
N ARG A 43 8.76 -7.14 -39.88
CA ARG A 43 10.19 -7.47 -39.76
C ARG A 43 10.44 -8.78 -39.03
N VAL A 44 9.60 -9.12 -38.05
CA VAL A 44 9.66 -10.42 -37.35
C VAL A 44 9.18 -11.56 -38.27
N ARG A 45 8.09 -11.36 -39.02
CA ARG A 45 7.60 -12.37 -39.99
C ARG A 45 8.52 -12.57 -41.20
N ALA A 46 9.27 -11.55 -41.61
CA ALA A 46 10.23 -11.66 -42.71
C ALA A 46 11.54 -12.35 -42.29
N ALA A 47 11.74 -12.61 -41.00
CA ALA A 47 12.91 -13.29 -40.44
C ALA A 47 12.67 -14.77 -40.09
N GLU A 48 11.46 -15.29 -40.33
CA GLU A 48 11.16 -16.71 -40.18
C GLU A 48 11.27 -17.39 -41.55
N ASP A 49 12.38 -18.13 -41.76
CA ASP A 49 12.54 -19.05 -42.89
C ASP A 49 11.39 -20.07 -42.91
N PRO A 50 10.95 -20.53 -44.11
CA PRO A 50 9.86 -21.49 -44.21
C PRO A 50 10.30 -22.84 -43.62
N VAL A 51 9.61 -23.28 -42.57
CA VAL A 51 9.72 -24.66 -42.07
C VAL A 51 9.02 -25.58 -43.06
N ASP A 52 9.80 -26.45 -43.71
CA ASP A 52 9.30 -27.54 -44.55
C ASP A 52 8.34 -28.41 -43.75
N VAL A 53 7.09 -28.47 -44.21
CA VAL A 53 6.08 -29.40 -43.70
C VAL A 53 6.40 -30.78 -44.26
N VAL A 54 7.06 -31.61 -43.45
CA VAL A 54 7.26 -33.03 -43.75
C VAL A 54 6.01 -33.80 -43.32
N GLU A 55 5.36 -34.44 -44.30
CA GLU A 55 4.25 -35.38 -44.11
C GLU A 55 4.65 -36.60 -43.26
N PRO A 56 3.70 -37.24 -42.55
CA PRO A 56 4.01 -38.18 -41.48
C PRO A 56 4.38 -39.55 -42.03
N SER A 57 5.68 -39.87 -42.08
CA SER A 57 6.14 -41.23 -42.33
C SER A 57 6.56 -41.92 -41.03
N GLU A 58 5.79 -42.95 -40.68
CA GLU A 58 6.16 -44.12 -39.88
C GLU A 58 6.68 -43.89 -38.45
N VAL A 59 5.93 -44.42 -37.48
CA VAL A 59 6.36 -44.55 -36.08
C VAL A 59 7.53 -45.53 -36.03
N ALA A 60 8.74 -45.02 -36.24
CA ALA A 60 9.97 -45.70 -35.89
C ALA A 60 9.96 -45.87 -34.36
N LEU A 61 9.91 -47.12 -33.91
CA LEU A 61 10.13 -47.47 -32.51
C LEU A 61 11.56 -47.02 -32.16
N LEU A 62 11.65 -45.93 -31.40
CA LEU A 62 12.91 -45.38 -30.89
C LEU A 62 13.73 -46.49 -30.26
N SER A 63 15.03 -46.54 -30.60
CA SER A 63 15.91 -47.55 -30.03
C SER A 63 16.08 -47.31 -28.52
N PRO A 64 16.45 -48.33 -27.72
CA PRO A 64 16.71 -48.16 -26.29
C PRO A 64 17.77 -47.09 -25.98
N GLU A 65 18.70 -46.86 -26.91
CA GLU A 65 19.70 -45.79 -26.82
C GLU A 65 19.09 -44.41 -27.05
N ASP A 66 18.21 -44.27 -28.06
CA ASP A 66 17.49 -43.00 -28.31
C ASP A 66 16.58 -42.63 -27.12
N ILE A 67 15.96 -43.62 -26.47
CA ILE A 67 15.13 -43.41 -25.27
C ILE A 67 15.97 -42.95 -24.08
N ALA A 68 17.19 -43.49 -23.91
CA ALA A 68 18.11 -43.07 -22.86
C ALA A 68 18.60 -41.63 -23.08
N ASP A 69 18.94 -41.27 -24.32
CA ASP A 69 19.34 -39.92 -24.69
C ASP A 69 18.19 -38.91 -24.52
N LEU A 70 16.96 -39.26 -24.93
CA LEU A 70 15.77 -38.44 -24.69
C LEU A 70 15.47 -38.26 -23.20
N SER A 71 15.62 -39.32 -22.39
CA SER A 71 15.44 -39.24 -20.94
C SER A 71 16.47 -38.30 -20.29
N SER A 72 17.73 -38.35 -20.73
CA SER A 72 18.79 -37.46 -20.26
C SER A 72 18.50 -35.99 -20.63
N GLN A 73 18.08 -35.75 -21.87
CA GLN A 73 17.68 -34.42 -22.32
C GLN A 73 16.44 -33.89 -21.58
N LEU A 74 15.47 -34.75 -21.26
CA LEU A 74 14.29 -34.36 -20.49
C LEU A 74 14.64 -33.99 -19.04
N GLN A 75 15.55 -34.72 -18.40
CA GLN A 75 16.03 -34.39 -17.05
C GLN A 75 16.77 -33.04 -17.03
N LEU A 76 17.63 -32.79 -18.01
CA LEU A 76 18.32 -31.49 -18.15
C LEU A 76 17.32 -30.34 -18.38
N LYS A 77 16.30 -30.56 -19.21
CA LYS A 77 15.25 -29.56 -19.44
C LYS A 77 14.38 -29.33 -18.20
N GLN A 78 14.09 -30.37 -17.42
CA GLN A 78 13.34 -30.24 -16.16
C GLN A 78 14.12 -29.43 -15.12
N ALA A 79 15.42 -29.69 -14.96
CA ALA A 79 16.26 -28.90 -14.05
C ALA A 79 16.33 -27.42 -14.47
N ALA A 80 16.45 -27.14 -15.78
CA ALA A 80 16.47 -25.77 -16.30
C ALA A 80 15.12 -25.04 -16.10
N ILE A 81 13.99 -25.75 -16.22
CA ILE A 81 12.66 -25.20 -15.94
C ILE A 81 12.49 -24.85 -14.45
N GLU A 82 13.04 -25.68 -13.57
CA GLU A 82 12.96 -25.46 -12.13
C GLU A 82 13.81 -24.24 -11.72
N GLU A 83 15.01 -24.11 -12.26
CA GLU A 83 15.86 -22.92 -12.07
C GLU A 83 15.18 -21.63 -12.61
N LEU A 84 14.53 -21.71 -13.77
CA LEU A 84 13.78 -20.59 -14.33
C LEU A 84 12.57 -20.21 -13.45
N ARG A 85 11.87 -21.18 -12.87
CA ARG A 85 10.76 -20.93 -11.94
C ARG A 85 11.22 -20.22 -10.68
N ASP A 86 12.38 -20.60 -10.14
CA ASP A 86 12.96 -19.94 -8.96
C ASP A 86 13.41 -18.53 -9.28
N LYS A 87 14.01 -18.30 -10.46
CA LYS A 87 14.34 -16.96 -10.96
C LYS A 87 13.09 -16.09 -11.15
N VAL A 88 12.02 -16.63 -11.73
CA VAL A 88 10.75 -15.91 -11.90
C VAL A 88 10.10 -15.60 -10.55
N ARG A 89 10.13 -16.51 -9.57
CA ARG A 89 9.66 -16.23 -8.21
C ARG A 89 10.47 -15.12 -7.54
N SER A 90 11.80 -15.19 -7.64
CA SER A 90 12.69 -14.16 -7.11
C SER A 90 12.43 -12.79 -7.75
N GLN A 91 12.32 -12.75 -9.09
CA GLN A 91 11.99 -11.53 -9.83
C GLN A 91 10.58 -11.01 -9.51
N SER A 92 9.58 -11.90 -9.35
CA SER A 92 8.23 -11.50 -8.95
C SER A 92 8.23 -10.90 -7.54
N LEU A 93 9.01 -11.46 -6.62
CA LEU A 93 9.19 -10.90 -5.28
C LEU A 93 9.89 -9.54 -5.34
N GLN A 94 10.95 -9.41 -6.15
CA GLN A 94 11.67 -8.16 -6.36
C GLN A 94 10.77 -7.08 -6.98
N VAL A 95 10.00 -7.41 -8.01
CA VAL A 95 9.05 -6.48 -8.65
C VAL A 95 7.92 -6.13 -7.70
N SER A 96 7.40 -7.08 -6.92
CA SER A 96 6.39 -6.78 -5.88
C SER A 96 6.95 -5.87 -4.79
N ASN A 97 8.20 -6.08 -4.37
CA ASN A 97 8.87 -5.23 -3.41
C ASN A 97 9.18 -3.85 -4.00
N GLN A 98 9.56 -3.78 -5.28
CA GLN A 98 9.77 -2.53 -6.01
C GLN A 98 8.46 -1.79 -6.29
N LEU A 99 7.34 -2.48 -6.53
CA LEU A 99 6.02 -1.86 -6.68
C LEU A 99 5.49 -1.38 -5.33
N ALA A 100 5.70 -2.15 -4.25
CA ALA A 100 5.40 -1.70 -2.89
C ALA A 100 6.30 -0.51 -2.50
N ALA A 101 7.55 -0.51 -2.94
CA ALA A 101 8.50 0.58 -2.75
C ALA A 101 8.14 1.81 -3.60
N LEU A 102 7.81 1.68 -4.89
CA LEU A 102 7.36 2.77 -5.76
C LEU A 102 6.02 3.34 -5.29
N ALA A 103 5.12 2.49 -4.78
CA ALA A 103 3.96 2.95 -4.06
C ALA A 103 4.34 3.68 -2.76
N GLY A 104 5.46 3.31 -2.14
CA GLY A 104 5.98 3.87 -0.91
C GLY A 104 6.99 5.01 -1.08
N GLU A 105 7.39 5.42 -2.29
CA GLU A 105 8.37 6.49 -2.46
C GLU A 105 7.81 7.79 -1.86
N GLN A 106 8.32 8.14 -0.68
CA GLN A 106 7.97 9.30 0.15
C GLN A 106 6.62 9.23 0.87
N ARG A 107 6.57 8.58 2.05
CA ARG A 107 5.54 8.90 3.08
C ARG A 107 5.62 10.35 3.62
N PHE A 108 6.56 11.17 3.14
CA PHE A 108 6.33 12.60 3.02
C PHE A 108 5.43 12.86 1.83
N THR A 109 4.15 12.53 2.00
CA THR A 109 3.13 12.48 0.95
C THR A 109 2.83 13.84 0.30
N GLY A 110 3.50 14.93 0.72
CA GLY A 110 3.02 16.29 0.49
C GLY A 110 1.60 16.50 1.02
N ALA A 111 1.03 15.53 1.74
CA ALA A 111 -0.32 15.57 2.23
C ALA A 111 -0.39 16.65 3.30
N ARG A 112 -1.37 17.52 3.14
CA ARG A 112 -1.62 18.60 4.09
C ARG A 112 -2.36 18.09 5.32
N GLU A 113 -3.01 16.93 5.20
CA GLU A 113 -3.83 16.28 6.21
C GLU A 113 -3.02 15.89 7.45
N PRO A 114 -3.60 15.99 8.66
CA PRO A 114 -2.98 15.53 9.89
C PRO A 114 -2.55 14.06 9.80
N ALA A 115 -1.47 13.70 10.50
CA ALA A 115 -1.08 12.31 10.63
C ALA A 115 -2.14 11.55 11.44
N SER A 116 -2.50 10.33 11.04
CA SER A 116 -3.32 9.45 11.89
C SER A 116 -2.92 7.98 11.79
N LEU A 117 -3.19 7.20 12.84
CA LEU A 117 -3.03 5.75 12.84
C LEU A 117 -4.37 5.09 12.52
N CYS A 118 -4.38 4.24 11.50
CA CYS A 118 -5.55 3.43 11.19
C CYS A 118 -5.61 2.21 12.11
N MET A 119 -6.65 2.12 12.93
CA MET A 119 -6.83 1.06 13.92
C MET A 119 -8.20 0.39 13.79
N ALA A 120 -8.24 -0.90 14.12
CA ALA A 120 -9.47 -1.64 14.33
C ALA A 120 -9.39 -2.42 15.64
N VAL A 121 -10.56 -2.69 16.25
CA VAL A 121 -10.63 -3.28 17.59
C VAL A 121 -11.45 -4.56 17.56
N ASP A 122 -10.90 -5.65 18.12
CA ASP A 122 -11.66 -6.79 18.60
C ASP A 122 -12.09 -6.50 20.05
N TYR A 123 -13.21 -5.79 20.22
CA TYR A 123 -13.67 -5.35 21.54
C TYR A 123 -14.14 -6.52 22.42
N ARG A 124 -14.35 -7.71 21.84
CA ARG A 124 -14.66 -8.92 22.62
C ARG A 124 -13.42 -9.54 23.24
N LYS A 125 -12.28 -9.41 22.57
CA LYS A 125 -10.99 -9.93 23.06
C LYS A 125 -10.10 -8.85 23.68
N GLY A 126 -10.47 -7.57 23.55
CA GLY A 126 -9.63 -6.45 23.97
C GLY A 126 -8.34 -6.36 23.17
N LEU A 127 -8.40 -6.66 21.87
CA LEU A 127 -7.24 -6.63 20.97
C LEU A 127 -7.37 -5.52 19.94
N TYR A 128 -6.26 -4.85 19.69
CA TYR A 128 -6.13 -3.76 18.72
C TYR A 128 -5.31 -4.24 17.53
N TYR A 129 -5.68 -3.80 16.34
CA TYR A 129 -5.01 -4.13 15.09
C TYR A 129 -4.68 -2.84 14.34
N PHE A 130 -3.41 -2.71 13.93
CA PHE A 130 -2.98 -1.64 13.03
C PHE A 130 -3.31 -2.05 11.59
N VAL A 131 -4.17 -1.26 10.96
CA VAL A 131 -4.76 -1.58 9.65
C VAL A 131 -4.05 -0.74 8.59
N PRO A 132 -3.60 -1.31 7.46
CA PRO A 132 -3.00 -0.53 6.38
C PRO A 132 -3.93 0.61 5.93
N SER A 133 -3.48 1.85 6.06
CA SER A 133 -4.33 3.04 5.83
C SER A 133 -4.86 3.10 4.40
N ARG A 134 -4.01 2.79 3.43
CA ARG A 134 -4.37 2.77 2.01
C ARG A 134 -5.41 1.73 1.66
N ASP A 135 -5.36 0.55 2.29
CA ASP A 135 -6.34 -0.51 2.03
C ASP A 135 -7.72 -0.07 2.57
N LEU A 136 -7.74 0.61 3.72
CA LEU A 136 -8.96 1.18 4.29
C LEU A 136 -9.51 2.34 3.44
N GLU A 137 -8.66 3.27 3.06
CA GLU A 137 -9.01 4.42 2.21
C GLU A 137 -9.52 3.98 0.84
N HIS A 138 -8.89 2.98 0.23
CA HIS A 138 -9.34 2.40 -1.05
C HIS A 138 -10.73 1.75 -0.92
N ALA A 139 -10.99 1.05 0.18
CA ALA A 139 -12.30 0.47 0.44
C ALA A 139 -13.38 1.55 0.65
N ASP A 140 -13.00 2.68 1.25
CA ASP A 140 -13.90 3.81 1.52
C ASP A 140 -14.06 4.78 0.34
N THR A 141 -13.11 4.82 -0.60
CA THR A 141 -13.14 5.71 -1.76
C THR A 141 -13.99 5.13 -2.88
N ARG A 142 -14.93 5.92 -3.42
CA ARG A 142 -15.77 5.51 -4.55
C ARG A 142 -15.01 5.63 -5.87
N LEU A 143 -15.13 4.61 -6.72
CA LEU A 143 -14.50 4.62 -8.04
C LEU A 143 -15.33 5.41 -9.05
N SER A 144 -14.66 5.99 -10.06
CA SER A 144 -15.35 6.70 -11.13
C SER A 144 -16.29 5.77 -11.90
N GLY A 145 -17.54 6.18 -12.08
CA GLY A 145 -18.58 5.40 -12.76
C GLY A 145 -19.23 4.30 -11.92
N GLU A 146 -18.80 4.09 -10.68
CA GLU A 146 -19.35 3.08 -9.77
C GLU A 146 -20.75 3.49 -9.27
N THR A 147 -21.75 2.61 -9.40
CA THR A 147 -23.09 2.84 -8.82
C THR A 147 -23.08 2.70 -7.30
N SER A 148 -24.12 3.18 -6.61
CA SER A 148 -24.17 3.11 -5.14
C SER A 148 -24.23 1.68 -4.61
N ILE A 149 -24.84 0.76 -5.37
CA ILE A 149 -24.92 -0.66 -5.01
C ILE A 149 -23.56 -1.33 -5.22
N GLU A 150 -22.91 -1.08 -6.36
CA GLU A 150 -21.57 -1.62 -6.63
C GLU A 150 -20.56 -1.16 -5.58
N TYR A 151 -20.56 0.14 -5.25
CA TYR A 151 -19.74 0.69 -4.17
C TYR A 151 -19.98 -0.01 -2.84
N ALA A 152 -21.24 -0.16 -2.43
CA ALA A 152 -21.57 -0.81 -1.16
C ALA A 152 -21.14 -2.29 -1.12
N VAL A 153 -21.28 -3.01 -2.24
CA VAL A 153 -20.85 -4.41 -2.36
C VAL A 153 -19.32 -4.51 -2.33
N ARG A 154 -18.61 -3.71 -3.13
CA ARG A 154 -17.15 -3.70 -3.18
C ARG A 154 -16.55 -3.32 -1.83
N LYS A 155 -16.98 -2.20 -1.24
CA LYS A 155 -16.55 -1.75 0.09
C LYS A 155 -16.69 -2.87 1.11
N ARG A 156 -17.83 -3.59 1.11
CA ARG A 156 -18.04 -4.72 2.03
C ARG A 156 -17.07 -5.88 1.79
N LEU A 157 -16.79 -6.22 0.54
CA LEU A 157 -15.86 -7.29 0.19
C LEU A 157 -14.42 -6.91 0.57
N GLU A 158 -13.99 -5.70 0.25
CA GLU A 158 -12.65 -5.20 0.57
C GLU A 158 -12.44 -5.10 2.08
N LEU A 159 -13.40 -4.52 2.82
CA LEU A 159 -13.32 -4.48 4.29
C LEU A 159 -13.36 -5.89 4.92
N THR A 160 -14.07 -6.85 4.32
CA THR A 160 -14.02 -8.25 4.78
C THR A 160 -12.63 -8.84 4.60
N SER A 161 -12.04 -8.65 3.41
CA SER A 161 -10.68 -9.10 3.11
C SER A 161 -9.65 -8.45 4.05
N LEU A 162 -9.83 -7.15 4.33
CA LEU A 162 -9.00 -6.39 5.25
C LEU A 162 -9.13 -6.88 6.69
N ALA A 163 -10.34 -7.25 7.14
CA ALA A 163 -10.56 -7.87 8.45
C ALA A 163 -9.80 -9.20 8.58
N GLU A 164 -9.91 -10.07 7.57
CA GLU A 164 -9.22 -11.36 7.55
C GLU A 164 -7.70 -11.22 7.48
N LYS A 165 -7.20 -10.21 6.77
CA LYS A 165 -5.77 -9.86 6.72
C LYS A 165 -5.29 -9.37 8.09
N SER A 166 -6.08 -8.51 8.75
CA SER A 166 -5.77 -7.97 10.08
C SER A 166 -5.76 -9.07 11.15
N LEU A 167 -6.72 -9.99 11.11
CA LEU A 167 -6.78 -11.16 12.00
C LEU A 167 -5.60 -12.14 11.84
N ARG A 168 -4.96 -12.16 10.66
CA ARG A 168 -3.71 -12.91 10.41
C ARG A 168 -2.45 -12.17 10.89
N GLY A 169 -2.59 -10.91 11.28
CA GLY A 169 -1.54 -10.11 11.92
C GLY A 169 -1.45 -10.37 13.43
N ARG A 170 -0.59 -9.60 14.09
CA ARG A 170 -0.53 -9.57 15.55
C ARG A 170 -1.62 -8.63 16.08
N GLY A 171 -2.47 -9.14 16.97
CA GLY A 171 -3.32 -8.30 17.81
C GLY A 171 -2.53 -7.82 19.04
N TYR A 172 -2.72 -6.56 19.41
CA TYR A 172 -2.04 -5.91 20.53
C TYR A 172 -3.01 -5.73 21.69
N LYS A 173 -2.55 -5.99 22.91
CA LYS A 173 -3.35 -5.64 24.09
C LYS A 173 -3.43 -4.12 24.24
N ILE A 174 -4.37 -3.65 25.05
CA ILE A 174 -4.56 -2.22 25.27
C ILE A 174 -3.29 -1.50 25.75
N ASP A 175 -2.57 -2.07 26.71
CA ASP A 175 -1.31 -1.48 27.21
C ASP A 175 -0.24 -1.38 26.12
N GLU A 176 -0.17 -2.38 25.23
CA GLU A 176 0.75 -2.36 24.09
C GLU A 176 0.30 -1.32 23.06
N ALA A 177 -1.00 -1.24 22.76
CA ALA A 177 -1.55 -0.27 21.82
C ALA A 177 -1.33 1.17 22.29
N ILE A 178 -1.59 1.45 23.58
CA ILE A 178 -1.29 2.75 24.21
C ILE A 178 0.20 3.03 24.15
N SER A 179 1.06 2.07 24.49
CA SER A 179 2.51 2.25 24.47
C SER A 179 3.04 2.55 23.07
N LEU A 180 2.50 1.87 22.05
CA LEU A 180 2.83 2.12 20.64
C LEU A 180 2.29 3.48 20.17
N TYR A 181 1.06 3.83 20.50
CA TYR A 181 0.47 5.13 20.14
C TYR A 181 1.23 6.30 20.78
N ARG A 182 1.51 6.20 22.09
CA ARG A 182 2.26 7.20 22.86
C ARG A 182 3.72 7.35 22.39
N SER A 183 4.26 6.35 21.70
CA SER A 183 5.62 6.45 21.15
C SER A 183 5.77 7.48 20.03
N PHE A 184 4.66 7.88 19.41
CA PHE A 184 4.65 8.97 18.43
C PHE A 184 4.61 10.32 19.15
N SER A 185 5.55 11.19 18.82
CA SER A 185 5.57 12.54 19.35
C SER A 185 4.36 13.34 18.89
N GLN A 186 3.98 14.30 19.72
CA GLN A 186 3.22 15.45 19.25
C GLN A 186 4.05 16.23 18.23
N TYR A 187 3.39 16.99 17.38
CA TYR A 187 4.03 17.73 16.29
C TYR A 187 3.29 19.05 16.04
N GLU A 188 4.00 20.01 15.44
CA GLU A 188 3.47 21.28 15.02
C GLU A 188 2.64 21.13 13.74
N GLU A 189 1.40 21.58 13.79
CA GLU A 189 0.47 21.60 12.67
C GLU A 189 0.15 23.02 12.25
N VAL A 190 0.34 23.33 10.96
CA VAL A 190 -0.06 24.61 10.37
C VAL A 190 -1.54 24.53 10.02
N VAL A 191 -2.37 25.20 10.81
CA VAL A 191 -3.82 25.27 10.63
C VAL A 191 -4.17 26.58 9.91
N PRO A 192 -4.83 26.54 8.74
CA PRO A 192 -5.31 27.74 8.07
C PRO A 192 -6.43 28.40 8.87
N THR A 193 -6.42 29.73 8.93
CA THR A 193 -7.48 30.58 9.50
C THR A 193 -8.11 31.42 8.39
N GLU A 194 -9.18 32.15 8.69
CA GLU A 194 -9.87 32.99 7.68
C GLU A 194 -8.96 34.03 7.01
N VAL A 195 -7.89 34.46 7.69
CA VAL A 195 -7.04 35.59 7.23
C VAL A 195 -5.53 35.27 7.24
N ASN A 196 -5.10 34.20 7.89
CA ASN A 196 -3.69 33.81 8.03
C ASN A 196 -3.53 32.30 8.32
N TYR A 197 -2.40 31.85 8.86
CA TYR A 197 -2.21 30.54 9.46
C TYR A 197 -1.82 30.67 10.94
N ARG A 198 -2.09 29.63 11.72
CA ARG A 198 -1.57 29.44 13.08
C ARG A 198 -0.85 28.11 13.16
N VAL A 199 0.20 28.05 13.99
CA VAL A 199 0.86 26.79 14.33
C VAL A 199 0.31 26.33 15.65
N GLU A 200 -0.22 25.11 15.68
CA GLU A 200 -0.77 24.50 16.90
C GLU A 200 -0.10 23.16 17.14
N GLN A 201 0.04 22.80 18.42
CA GLN A 201 0.49 21.48 18.78
C GLN A 201 -0.64 20.47 18.53
N SER A 202 -0.32 19.44 17.76
CA SER A 202 -1.24 18.36 17.40
C SER A 202 -0.63 17.02 17.81
N GLN A 203 -1.49 16.02 18.01
CA GLN A 203 -1.06 14.64 18.21
C GLN A 203 -1.54 13.79 17.04
N ILE A 204 -0.86 12.67 16.80
CA ILE A 204 -1.29 11.74 15.75
C ILE A 204 -2.74 11.31 15.98
N GLY A 205 -3.62 11.49 14.99
CA GLY A 205 -5.01 11.08 15.09
C GLY A 205 -5.18 9.56 15.15
N VAL A 206 -6.41 9.10 15.38
CA VAL A 206 -6.77 7.69 15.17
C VAL A 206 -7.94 7.63 14.19
N THR A 207 -7.73 6.94 13.08
CA THR A 207 -8.78 6.65 12.09
C THR A 207 -9.24 5.21 12.30
N TYR A 208 -10.55 4.97 12.30
CA TYR A 208 -11.10 3.64 12.53
C TYR A 208 -12.36 3.40 11.70
N SER A 209 -12.74 2.14 11.55
CA SER A 209 -14.00 1.73 10.94
C SER A 209 -14.76 0.83 11.91
N THR A 210 -15.96 1.25 12.27
CA THR A 210 -16.89 0.48 13.12
C THR A 210 -17.24 -0.84 12.46
N TRP A 211 -17.54 -0.81 11.16
CA TRP A 211 -17.83 -2.00 10.38
C TRP A 211 -16.66 -3.00 10.37
N LEU A 212 -15.42 -2.50 10.19
CA LEU A 212 -14.24 -3.35 10.20
C LEU A 212 -14.02 -4.00 11.58
N SER A 213 -14.18 -3.22 12.65
CA SER A 213 -14.05 -3.68 14.04
C SER A 213 -15.12 -4.72 14.40
N ASP A 214 -16.35 -4.53 13.93
CA ASP A 214 -17.42 -5.52 14.06
C ASP A 214 -17.11 -6.81 13.33
N LYS A 215 -16.56 -6.70 12.11
CA LYS A 215 -16.18 -7.87 11.32
C LYS A 215 -15.08 -8.66 11.99
N ILE A 216 -14.11 -7.98 12.61
CA ILE A 216 -13.05 -8.62 13.40
C ILE A 216 -13.63 -9.29 14.66
N SER A 217 -14.54 -8.60 15.37
CA SER A 217 -15.10 -9.07 16.64
C SER A 217 -16.09 -10.23 16.51
N TYR A 218 -16.88 -10.27 15.44
CA TYR A 218 -17.93 -11.27 15.21
C TYR A 218 -17.68 -12.22 14.04
N GLY A 219 -16.67 -11.97 13.20
CA GLY A 219 -16.33 -12.81 12.06
C GLY A 219 -17.39 -12.80 10.96
N THR A 220 -17.67 -13.96 10.36
CA THR A 220 -18.60 -14.11 9.22
C THR A 220 -20.08 -13.90 9.57
N ASP A 221 -20.45 -14.03 10.84
CA ASP A 221 -21.83 -13.90 11.33
C ASP A 221 -22.25 -12.43 11.53
N SER A 222 -22.27 -11.65 10.45
CA SER A 222 -22.52 -10.20 10.53
C SER A 222 -24.01 -9.87 10.54
N ARG A 223 -24.61 -9.74 11.72
CA ARG A 223 -25.46 -8.56 11.98
C ARG A 223 -24.53 -7.53 12.62
N VAL A 224 -24.18 -6.48 11.86
CA VAL A 224 -23.56 -5.27 12.41
C VAL A 224 -24.47 -4.84 13.56
N ARG A 225 -23.99 -4.98 14.79
CA ARG A 225 -24.69 -4.45 15.95
C ARG A 225 -24.31 -2.98 16.02
N ASP A 226 -25.12 -2.17 16.69
CA ASP A 226 -24.79 -0.78 16.92
C ASP A 226 -23.67 -0.68 17.98
N SER A 227 -22.49 -1.22 17.65
CA SER A 227 -21.31 -1.34 18.51
C SER A 227 -20.36 -0.15 18.35
N GLU A 228 -20.88 0.94 17.77
CA GLU A 228 -20.14 2.19 17.61
C GLU A 228 -19.65 2.70 18.98
N ALA A 229 -20.49 2.61 20.02
CA ALA A 229 -20.13 3.05 21.36
C ALA A 229 -18.91 2.28 21.93
N GLU A 230 -18.89 0.95 21.79
CA GLU A 230 -17.78 0.11 22.26
C GLU A 230 -16.49 0.38 21.48
N VAL A 231 -16.59 0.53 20.15
CA VAL A 231 -15.44 0.85 19.29
C VAL A 231 -14.88 2.24 19.63
N VAL A 232 -15.75 3.25 19.70
CA VAL A 232 -15.38 4.63 20.05
C VAL A 232 -14.72 4.66 21.43
N SER A 233 -15.32 4.01 22.44
CA SER A 233 -14.75 3.95 23.79
C SER A 233 -13.35 3.33 23.79
N ALA A 234 -13.16 2.22 23.08
CA ALA A 234 -11.86 1.55 23.01
C ALA A 234 -10.79 2.38 22.27
N ILE A 235 -11.18 3.16 21.25
CA ILE A 235 -10.28 4.05 20.51
C ILE A 235 -9.93 5.30 21.35
N LEU A 236 -10.91 5.88 22.05
CA LEU A 236 -10.68 7.04 22.92
C LEU A 236 -9.67 6.72 24.02
N GLU A 237 -9.72 5.54 24.61
CA GLU A 237 -8.76 5.11 25.65
C GLU A 237 -7.30 5.12 25.15
N VAL A 238 -7.09 4.84 23.86
CA VAL A 238 -5.76 4.96 23.23
C VAL A 238 -5.41 6.43 22.95
N TYR A 239 -6.36 7.18 22.38
CA TYR A 239 -6.16 8.57 21.95
C TYR A 239 -5.91 9.56 23.10
N GLU A 240 -6.48 9.30 24.29
CA GLU A 240 -6.34 10.18 25.47
C GLU A 240 -4.94 10.18 26.11
N THR A 241 -4.01 9.35 25.61
CA THR A 241 -2.65 9.25 26.14
C THR A 241 -1.63 9.88 25.17
N PRO A 242 -1.40 11.20 25.23
CA PRO A 242 -0.51 11.89 24.30
C PRO A 242 0.94 11.43 24.45
N GLY A 243 1.65 11.41 23.32
CA GLY A 243 3.08 11.15 23.26
C GLY A 243 3.94 12.34 23.71
N PRO A 244 5.28 12.21 23.63
CA PRO A 244 6.21 13.26 24.01
C PRO A 244 6.02 14.52 23.16
N HIS A 245 6.30 15.68 23.74
CA HIS A 245 6.24 16.96 23.03
C HIS A 245 7.51 17.16 22.20
N GLU A 246 7.35 17.51 20.93
CA GLU A 246 8.45 17.81 20.00
C GLU A 246 8.09 19.01 19.12
N GLU A 247 9.09 19.84 18.82
CA GLU A 247 9.02 21.00 17.92
C GLU A 247 9.29 20.58 16.46
N SER A 248 8.60 19.52 16.01
CA SER A 248 8.73 18.97 14.66
C SER A 248 7.43 19.13 13.90
N MET A 249 7.50 19.36 12.59
CA MET A 249 6.33 19.43 11.70
C MET A 249 5.70 18.05 11.39
N TYR A 250 6.35 16.97 11.84
CA TYR A 250 5.95 15.58 11.65
C TYR A 250 6.07 14.81 12.97
N PRO A 251 5.19 13.84 13.24
CA PRO A 251 5.33 12.99 14.42
C PRO A 251 6.62 12.17 14.30
N ILE A 252 7.40 12.12 15.37
CA ILE A 252 8.64 11.35 15.49
C ILE A 252 8.34 10.10 16.30
N VAL A 253 8.81 8.94 15.85
CA VAL A 253 8.78 7.71 16.65
C VAL A 253 10.19 7.18 16.86
N ALA A 254 10.55 6.98 18.13
CA ALA A 254 11.81 6.36 18.50
C ALA A 254 11.71 4.83 18.33
N VAL A 255 12.56 4.29 17.47
CA VAL A 255 12.68 2.85 17.20
C VAL A 255 14.06 2.40 17.63
N HIS A 256 14.11 1.63 18.71
CA HIS A 256 15.36 1.06 19.19
C HIS A 256 15.59 -0.31 18.57
N ILE A 257 16.75 -0.50 17.95
CA ILE A 257 17.11 -1.71 17.21
C ILE A 257 17.94 -2.63 18.10
N HIS A 258 17.54 -3.89 18.21
CA HIS A 258 18.22 -4.91 18.99
C HIS A 258 19.06 -5.82 18.08
N GLU A 259 20.07 -6.47 18.65
CA GLU A 259 20.95 -7.42 17.92
C GLU A 259 20.22 -8.69 17.46
N ASP A 260 19.10 -9.05 18.10
CA ASP A 260 18.36 -10.29 17.87
C ASP A 260 17.26 -10.20 16.81
N GLU A 261 17.45 -9.33 15.80
CA GLU A 261 16.51 -9.08 14.69
C GLU A 261 15.13 -8.59 15.13
N HIS A 262 15.09 -7.87 16.24
CA HIS A 262 13.90 -7.21 16.74
C HIS A 262 14.09 -5.70 16.91
N VAL A 263 12.97 -4.99 16.94
CA VAL A 263 12.93 -3.58 17.35
C VAL A 263 12.06 -3.43 18.58
N SER A 264 12.28 -2.36 19.34
CA SER A 264 11.34 -1.92 20.36
C SER A 264 10.85 -0.51 20.08
N VAL A 265 9.54 -0.34 20.20
CA VAL A 265 8.83 0.94 20.03
C VAL A 265 7.94 1.13 21.25
N GLY A 266 8.12 2.23 21.99
CA GLY A 266 7.39 2.47 23.23
C GLY A 266 7.55 1.35 24.28
N GLY A 267 8.67 0.62 24.27
CA GLY A 267 8.90 -0.54 25.14
C GLY A 267 8.23 -1.85 24.66
N VAL A 268 7.47 -1.82 23.56
CA VAL A 268 6.88 -3.02 22.95
C VAL A 268 7.87 -3.63 21.97
N ARG A 269 8.20 -4.92 22.16
CA ARG A 269 9.07 -5.68 21.27
C ARG A 269 8.31 -6.13 20.02
N LEU A 270 8.87 -5.83 18.85
CA LEU A 270 8.26 -6.04 17.54
C LEU A 270 9.22 -6.80 16.61
N SER A 271 8.66 -7.68 15.78
CA SER A 271 9.36 -8.16 14.59
C SER A 271 9.36 -7.09 13.49
N ALA A 272 10.21 -7.24 12.47
CA ALA A 272 10.19 -6.38 11.28
C ALA A 272 8.79 -6.29 10.66
N ARG A 273 8.09 -7.43 10.56
CA ARG A 273 6.71 -7.49 10.06
C ARG A 273 5.74 -6.67 10.92
N ASN A 274 5.87 -6.73 12.24
CA ASN A 274 4.99 -5.97 13.14
C ASN A 274 5.24 -4.47 13.02
N LEU A 275 6.51 -4.06 12.96
CA LEU A 275 6.86 -2.66 12.70
C LEU A 275 6.28 -2.20 11.36
N ARG A 276 6.45 -3.00 10.30
CA ARG A 276 5.87 -2.70 8.98
C ARG A 276 4.37 -2.45 9.07
N ASP A 277 3.63 -3.35 9.73
CA ASP A 277 2.17 -3.28 9.82
C ASP A 277 1.71 -2.01 10.57
N ILE A 278 2.47 -1.56 11.59
CA ILE A 278 2.25 -0.26 12.25
C ILE A 278 2.59 0.89 11.30
N LEU A 279 3.75 0.86 10.65
CA LEU A 279 4.20 1.94 9.77
C LEU A 279 3.25 2.13 8.59
N ILE A 280 2.71 1.06 7.99
CA ILE A 280 1.76 1.16 6.88
C ILE A 280 0.37 1.63 7.32
N SER A 281 0.06 1.57 8.62
CA SER A 281 -1.21 2.05 9.16
C SER A 281 -1.29 3.57 9.29
N ILE A 282 -0.16 4.27 9.18
CA ILE A 282 -0.15 5.74 9.25
C ILE A 282 -0.82 6.30 7.98
N SER A 283 -1.71 7.28 8.10
CA SER A 283 -2.32 8.05 7.01
C SER A 283 -1.98 9.55 7.14
N GLY A 284 -2.32 10.33 6.11
CA GLY A 284 -2.04 11.77 6.09
C GLY A 284 -0.54 12.07 6.00
N ARG A 285 -0.04 12.93 6.88
CA ARG A 285 1.40 13.12 7.07
C ARG A 285 2.04 11.85 7.62
N GLY A 286 3.12 11.38 6.98
CA GLY A 286 3.92 10.29 7.51
C GLY A 286 4.60 10.62 8.84
N ALA A 287 5.24 9.63 9.46
CA ALA A 287 6.06 9.80 10.66
C ALA A 287 7.54 9.80 10.31
N MET A 288 8.34 10.53 11.08
CA MET A 288 9.79 10.40 11.08
C MET A 288 10.22 9.29 12.02
N LEU A 289 11.29 8.58 11.66
CA LEU A 289 11.80 7.48 12.46
C LEU A 289 13.14 7.89 13.07
N ASP A 290 13.20 7.95 14.38
CA ASP A 290 14.46 8.07 15.10
C ASP A 290 14.99 6.67 15.42
N LEU A 291 15.97 6.21 14.63
CA LEU A 291 16.56 4.89 14.79
C LEU A 291 17.75 4.95 15.75
N SER A 292 17.63 4.27 16.89
CA SER A 292 18.69 4.15 17.90
C SER A 292 19.13 2.69 18.12
N GLY A 293 20.24 2.49 18.81
CA GLY A 293 20.75 1.15 19.16
C GLY A 293 21.77 0.56 18.17
N LEU A 294 22.19 1.32 17.15
CA LEU A 294 23.23 0.90 16.21
C LEU A 294 24.17 2.05 15.83
N GLU A 295 25.43 1.72 15.61
CA GLU A 295 26.39 2.60 14.95
C GLU A 295 26.27 2.42 13.42
N GLY A 296 25.67 3.41 12.75
CA GLY A 296 25.65 3.48 11.28
C GLY A 296 24.28 3.26 10.63
N SER A 297 24.26 2.51 9.53
CA SER A 297 23.07 2.27 8.71
C SER A 297 22.14 1.22 9.31
N ALA A 298 20.84 1.33 9.03
CA ALA A 298 19.86 0.33 9.46
C ALA A 298 20.19 -1.06 8.88
N PRO A 299 19.98 -2.16 9.63
CA PRO A 299 20.27 -3.52 9.16
C PRO A 299 19.41 -3.92 7.96
N GLY A 300 19.95 -4.79 7.09
CA GLY A 300 19.26 -5.26 5.88
C GLY A 300 17.88 -5.88 6.18
N TRP A 301 17.76 -6.69 7.23
CA TRP A 301 16.49 -7.31 7.62
C TRP A 301 15.41 -6.29 7.97
N LEU A 302 15.79 -5.15 8.57
CA LEU A 302 14.87 -4.08 8.95
C LEU A 302 14.47 -3.28 7.72
N VAL A 303 15.44 -2.99 6.85
CA VAL A 303 15.24 -2.26 5.60
C VAL A 303 14.31 -3.05 4.66
N GLU A 304 14.60 -4.32 4.42
CA GLU A 304 13.84 -5.18 3.51
C GLU A 304 12.52 -5.66 4.11
N GLY A 305 12.52 -5.96 5.41
CA GLY A 305 11.34 -6.52 6.10
C GLY A 305 10.31 -5.49 6.53
N ALA A 306 10.72 -4.25 6.80
CA ALA A 306 9.85 -3.21 7.35
C ALA A 306 9.88 -1.88 6.61
N LEU A 307 11.05 -1.27 6.46
CA LEU A 307 11.16 0.13 6.02
C LEU A 307 10.79 0.29 4.54
N THR A 308 11.43 -0.47 3.65
CA THR A 308 11.16 -0.42 2.20
C THR A 308 9.71 -0.79 1.88
N PRO A 309 9.13 -1.89 2.40
CA PRO A 309 7.72 -2.21 2.17
C PRO A 309 6.74 -1.18 2.75
N ALA A 310 7.15 -0.43 3.79
CA ALA A 310 6.35 0.65 4.36
C ALA A 310 6.52 2.01 3.65
N GLY A 311 7.45 2.11 2.69
CA GLY A 311 7.71 3.34 1.93
C GLY A 311 8.79 4.26 2.50
N TYR A 312 9.70 3.73 3.30
CA TYR A 312 10.88 4.45 3.77
C TYR A 312 12.07 4.05 2.90
N ILE A 313 12.31 4.80 1.80
CA ILE A 313 13.31 4.49 0.78
C ILE A 313 14.44 5.52 0.79
N GLY A 314 15.68 5.04 0.62
CA GLY A 314 16.87 5.89 0.52
C GLY A 314 17.42 6.28 1.88
N LYS A 315 17.02 7.45 2.38
CA LYS A 315 17.39 7.95 3.72
C LYS A 315 16.18 7.82 4.63
N VAL A 316 16.30 7.07 5.72
CA VAL A 316 15.34 7.16 6.81
C VAL A 316 15.39 8.61 7.32
N PRO A 317 14.29 9.37 7.28
CA PRO A 317 14.26 10.70 7.84
C PRO A 317 14.52 10.60 9.33
N LYS A 318 15.76 10.92 9.71
CA LYS A 318 16.17 11.02 11.11
C LYS A 318 15.64 12.33 11.67
N ALA A 319 15.20 12.28 12.92
CA ALA A 319 14.97 13.50 13.68
C ALA A 319 16.26 14.34 13.72
N PRO A 320 16.16 15.67 13.70
CA PRO A 320 17.32 16.52 13.94
C PRO A 320 17.91 16.22 15.33
N GLU A 321 19.25 16.15 15.42
CA GLU A 321 19.99 16.03 16.68
C GLU A 321 19.88 17.31 17.55
#